data_AF-A0A953LR83-F1
#
_entry.id   AF-A0A953LR83-F1
#
_cell.length_a   1.000
_cell.length_b   1.000
_cell.length_c   1.000
_cell.angle_alpha   90.00
_cell.angle_beta   90.00
_cell.angle_gamma   90.00
#
_symmetry.space_group_name_H-M   'P 1'
#
loop_
_entity.id
_entity.type
_entity.pdbx_description
1 polymer ?
#
loop_
_entity_poly.entity_id
_entity_poly.type
_entity_poly.pdbx_seq_one_letter_code
_entity_poly.pdbx_strand_id
1 'polypeptide(L)'
;MKWLFLAFIALLAITGNAAIFESLSLGRAVGGIAFNLFILALVAIWWASYFSGAQAKARLLVVGHASLMLAAGIGMTLIGAQVALSNSCESLIFGSKPHGLLSQFATYLESRGYCRELGFGVVLFGLFMAYPSIRLFVGITRRSSGPPSAAAEL
;
A
#
# COMPACT_ATOMS: atom_id res chain seq x y z
N MET A 1 1.08 -8.91 24.53
CA MET A 1 1.59 -8.47 23.21
C MET A 1 0.55 -7.71 22.36
N LYS A 2 -0.76 -8.06 22.41
CA LYS A 2 -1.79 -7.38 21.58
C LYS A 2 -1.79 -5.85 21.67
N TRP A 3 -1.69 -5.28 22.87
CA TRP A 3 -1.70 -3.82 23.07
C TRP A 3 -0.43 -3.12 22.61
N LEU A 4 0.71 -3.82 22.63
CA LEU A 4 1.99 -3.27 22.17
C LEU A 4 1.98 -3.10 20.65
N PHE A 5 1.41 -4.05 19.90
CA PHE A 5 1.24 -3.91 18.46
C PHE A 5 0.28 -2.77 18.11
N LEU A 6 -0.80 -2.61 18.87
CA LEU A 6 -1.73 -1.49 18.68
C LEU A 6 -1.04 -0.14 18.95
N ALA A 7 -0.26 -0.04 20.04
CA ALA A 7 0.52 1.15 20.35
C ALA A 7 1.54 1.46 19.23
N PHE A 8 2.16 0.44 18.64
CA PHE A 8 3.04 0.59 17.50
C PHE A 8 2.31 1.12 16.25
N ILE A 9 1.11 0.59 15.94
CA ILE A 9 0.27 1.11 14.84
C ILE A 9 -0.10 2.58 15.10
N ALA A 10 -0.50 2.93 16.32
CA ALA A 10 -0.84 4.30 16.68
C ALA A 10 0.38 5.24 16.53
N LEU A 11 1.55 4.79 16.98
CA LEU A 11 2.80 5.53 16.81
C LEU A 11 3.10 5.78 15.32
N LEU A 12 3.00 4.74 14.48
CA LEU A 12 3.16 4.87 13.03
C LEU A 12 2.15 5.86 12.43
N ALA A 13 0.88 5.76 12.83
CA ALA A 13 -0.16 6.64 12.32
C ALA A 13 0.13 8.11 12.64
N ILE A 14 0.59 8.40 13.85
CA ILE A 14 0.93 9.77 14.28
C ILE A 14 2.17 10.27 13.54
N THR A 15 3.27 9.50 13.53
CA THR A 15 4.53 9.93 12.91
C THR A 15 4.42 10.05 11.40
N GLY A 16 3.74 9.11 10.74
CA GLY A 16 3.56 9.14 9.29
C GLY A 16 2.63 10.25 8.84
N ASN A 17 1.52 10.51 9.54
CA ASN A 17 0.67 11.66 9.21
C ASN A 17 1.39 12.99 9.47
N ALA A 18 2.17 13.10 10.55
CA ALA A 18 3.00 14.28 10.80
C ALA A 18 3.97 14.54 9.63
N ALA A 19 4.67 13.51 9.15
CA ALA A 19 5.62 13.63 8.04
C ALA A 19 4.94 13.95 6.69
N ILE A 20 3.75 13.43 6.44
CA ILE A 20 3.05 13.61 5.15
C ILE A 20 2.39 14.99 5.07
N PHE A 21 1.81 15.50 6.15
CA PHE A 21 0.97 16.70 6.13
C PHE A 21 1.69 18.02 6.44
N GLU A 22 3.03 18.04 6.44
CA GLU A 22 3.78 19.30 6.56
C GLU A 22 3.51 20.29 5.43
N SER A 23 3.04 19.82 4.26
CA SER A 23 2.60 20.69 3.15
C SER A 23 1.48 20.06 2.33
N LEU A 24 0.53 20.89 1.90
CA LEU A 24 -0.61 20.45 1.08
C LEU A 24 -0.21 20.41 -0.40
N SER A 25 0.18 19.22 -0.88
CA SER A 25 0.37 18.95 -2.31
C SER A 25 -0.42 17.71 -2.74
N LEU A 26 -0.82 17.65 -4.02
CA LEU A 26 -1.62 16.53 -4.55
C LEU A 26 -0.91 15.17 -4.36
N GLY A 27 0.40 15.11 -4.61
CA GLY A 27 1.19 13.90 -4.41
C GLY A 27 1.24 13.45 -2.96
N ARG A 28 1.36 14.38 -2.00
CA ARG A 28 1.30 14.07 -0.57
C ARG A 28 -0.10 13.69 -0.11
N ALA A 29 -1.16 14.27 -0.68
CA ALA A 29 -2.53 13.86 -0.41
C ALA A 29 -2.78 12.40 -0.84
N VAL A 30 -2.33 12.01 -2.04
CA VAL A 30 -2.42 10.61 -2.50
C VAL A 30 -1.55 9.68 -1.63
N GLY A 31 -0.34 10.11 -1.27
CA GLY A 31 0.52 9.39 -0.33
C GLY A 31 -0.12 9.23 1.06
N GLY A 32 -0.81 10.26 1.55
CA GLY A 32 -1.57 10.23 2.79
C GLY A 32 -2.73 9.25 2.75
N ILE A 33 -3.47 9.17 1.63
CA ILE A 33 -4.53 8.17 1.44
C ILE A 33 -3.93 6.76 1.49
N ALA A 34 -2.83 6.51 0.76
CA ALA A 34 -2.15 5.22 0.76
C ALA A 34 -1.66 4.84 2.16
N PHE A 35 -1.08 5.79 2.89
CA PHE A 35 -0.60 5.58 4.25
C PHE A 35 -1.73 5.27 5.23
N ASN A 36 -2.84 6.01 5.17
CA ASN A 36 -3.99 5.74 6.02
C ASN A 36 -4.66 4.39 5.69
N LEU A 37 -4.71 4.00 4.40
CA LEU A 37 -5.15 2.66 3.99
C LEU A 37 -4.24 1.56 4.57
N PHE A 38 -2.93 1.79 4.61
CA PHE A 38 -1.97 0.89 5.25
C PHE A 38 -2.21 0.76 6.76
N ILE A 39 -2.41 1.87 7.46
CA ILE A 39 -2.74 1.85 8.90
C ILE A 39 -4.05 1.09 9.15
N LEU A 40 -5.09 1.34 8.35
CA LEU A 40 -6.37 0.63 8.45
C LEU A 40 -6.20 -0.87 8.19
N ALA A 41 -5.36 -1.26 7.23
CA ALA A 41 -5.04 -2.66 6.97
C ALA A 41 -4.40 -3.34 8.19
N LEU A 42 -3.45 -2.67 8.84
CA LEU A 42 -2.81 -3.18 10.06
C LEU A 42 -3.80 -3.32 11.22
N VAL A 43 -4.68 -2.34 11.42
CA VAL A 43 -5.74 -2.41 12.45
C VAL A 43 -6.69 -3.57 12.16
N ALA A 44 -7.10 -3.77 10.91
CA ALA A 44 -7.97 -4.87 10.51
C ALA A 44 -7.31 -6.24 10.76
N ILE A 45 -6.02 -6.41 10.41
CA ILE A 45 -5.26 -7.63 10.65
C ILE A 45 -5.10 -7.89 12.15
N TRP A 46 -4.79 -6.85 12.92
CA TRP A 46 -4.69 -6.93 14.37
C TRP A 46 -6.01 -7.37 15.01
N TRP A 47 -7.11 -6.73 14.64
CA TRP A 47 -8.44 -7.05 15.14
C TRP A 47 -8.85 -8.49 14.79
N ALA A 48 -8.60 -8.91 13.54
CA ALA A 48 -8.86 -10.26 13.08
C ALA A 48 -8.11 -11.32 13.90
N SER A 49 -6.85 -11.01 14.24
CA SER A 49 -5.96 -11.95 14.92
C SER A 49 -6.32 -12.18 16.38
N TYR A 50 -6.82 -11.15 17.08
CA TYR A 50 -7.03 -11.19 18.53
C TYR A 50 -8.50 -11.28 18.97
N PHE A 51 -9.46 -10.79 18.18
CA PHE A 51 -10.85 -10.64 18.64
C PHE A 51 -11.89 -11.32 17.74
N SER A 52 -11.53 -11.76 16.54
CA SER A 52 -12.49 -12.33 15.58
C SER A 52 -12.62 -13.84 15.69
N GLY A 53 -13.85 -14.35 15.66
CA GLY A 53 -14.14 -15.79 15.48
C GLY A 53 -13.68 -16.32 14.12
N ALA A 54 -13.56 -17.65 13.97
CA ALA A 54 -12.89 -18.29 12.83
C ALA A 54 -13.33 -17.80 11.43
N GLN A 55 -14.64 -17.64 11.19
CA GLN A 55 -15.17 -17.17 9.90
C GLN A 55 -14.91 -15.66 9.67
N ALA A 56 -15.15 -14.82 10.68
CA ALA A 56 -14.88 -13.38 10.60
C ALA A 56 -13.39 -13.08 10.46
N LYS A 57 -12.53 -13.86 11.14
CA LYS A 57 -11.08 -13.76 11.08
C LYS A 57 -10.56 -13.97 9.66
N ALA A 58 -10.99 -15.04 8.98
CA ALA A 58 -10.56 -15.31 7.61
C ALA A 58 -10.92 -14.15 6.67
N ARG A 59 -12.15 -13.62 6.78
CA ARG A 59 -12.60 -12.50 5.96
C ARG A 59 -11.81 -11.21 6.23
N LEU A 60 -11.62 -10.83 7.50
CA LEU A 60 -10.85 -9.62 7.83
C LEU A 60 -9.38 -9.74 7.43
N LEU A 61 -8.76 -10.92 7.54
CA LEU A 61 -7.37 -11.12 7.12
C LEU A 61 -7.22 -10.94 5.61
N VAL A 62 -8.14 -11.48 4.80
CA VAL A 62 -8.14 -11.30 3.35
C VAL A 62 -8.31 -9.82 2.97
N VAL A 63 -9.27 -9.13 3.61
CA VAL A 63 -9.50 -7.70 3.37
C VAL A 63 -8.28 -6.87 3.80
N GLY A 64 -7.72 -7.14 4.98
CA GLY A 64 -6.54 -6.46 5.48
C GLY A 64 -5.34 -6.66 4.56
N HIS A 65 -5.10 -7.89 4.09
CA HIS A 65 -4.01 -8.17 3.16
C HIS A 65 -4.21 -7.48 1.80
N ALA A 66 -5.44 -7.47 1.26
CA ALA A 66 -5.76 -6.76 0.02
C ALA A 66 -5.57 -5.25 0.16
N SER A 67 -6.01 -4.65 1.27
CA SER A 67 -5.78 -3.23 1.58
C SER A 67 -4.29 -2.90 1.70
N LEU A 68 -3.51 -3.80 2.31
CA LEU A 68 -2.07 -3.63 2.44
C LEU A 68 -1.37 -3.65 1.08
N MET A 69 -1.73 -4.60 0.21
CA MET A 69 -1.20 -4.68 -1.16
C MET A 69 -1.63 -3.48 -2.01
N LEU A 70 -2.85 -2.96 -1.80
CA LEU A 70 -3.32 -1.75 -2.47
C LEU A 70 -2.50 -0.52 -2.04
N ALA A 71 -2.30 -0.34 -0.74
CA ALA A 71 -1.50 0.74 -0.20
C ALA A 71 -0.04 0.68 -0.69
N ALA A 72 0.55 -0.52 -0.70
CA ALA A 72 1.89 -0.75 -1.24
C ALA A 72 1.97 -0.43 -2.74
N GLY A 73 0.98 -0.85 -3.53
CA GLY A 73 0.89 -0.55 -4.95
C GLY A 73 0.81 0.95 -5.24
N ILE A 74 -0.02 1.69 -4.50
CA ILE A 74 -0.10 3.16 -4.62
C ILE A 74 1.23 3.81 -4.24
N GLY A 75 1.84 3.38 -3.12
CA GLY A 75 3.13 3.90 -2.67
C GLY A 75 4.24 3.69 -3.69
N MET A 76 4.37 2.49 -4.24
CA MET A 76 5.36 2.22 -5.29
C MET A 76 5.08 3.00 -6.57
N THR A 77 3.81 3.15 -6.95
CA THR A 77 3.44 3.96 -8.13
C THR A 77 3.87 5.41 -7.96
N LEU A 78 3.69 5.98 -6.76
CA LEU A 78 4.16 7.33 -6.45
C LEU A 78 5.69 7.45 -6.51
N ILE A 79 6.41 6.50 -5.92
CA ILE A 79 7.89 6.48 -5.96
C ILE A 79 8.37 6.34 -7.41
N GLY A 80 7.83 5.39 -8.17
CA GLY A 80 8.19 5.18 -9.57
C GLY A 80 7.88 6.39 -10.47
N ALA A 81 6.75 7.08 -10.22
CA ALA A 81 6.41 8.31 -10.92
C ALA A 81 7.42 9.43 -10.62
N GLN A 82 7.84 9.57 -9.35
CA GLN A 82 8.86 10.55 -8.98
C GLN A 82 10.21 10.25 -9.65
N VAL A 83 10.66 8.99 -9.67
CA VAL A 83 11.87 8.55 -10.39
C VAL A 83 11.78 8.87 -11.88
N ALA A 84 10.65 8.56 -12.52
CA ALA A 84 10.45 8.79 -13.95
C ALA A 84 10.40 10.28 -14.31
N LEU A 85 9.83 11.13 -13.45
CA LEU A 85 9.72 12.57 -13.68
C LEU A 85 11.04 13.31 -13.38
N SER A 86 11.74 12.92 -12.32
CA SER A 86 13.01 13.54 -11.91
C SER A 86 14.21 13.04 -12.71
N ASN A 87 14.08 11.94 -13.46
CA ASN A 87 15.19 11.19 -14.07
C ASN A 87 16.30 10.82 -13.07
N SER A 88 16.00 10.82 -11.77
CA SER A 88 16.93 10.51 -10.69
C SER A 88 16.50 9.24 -9.98
N CYS A 89 17.45 8.33 -9.78
CA CYS A 89 17.25 7.10 -9.02
C CYS A 89 17.38 7.33 -7.49
N GLU A 90 17.66 8.55 -7.04
CA GLU A 90 17.93 8.88 -5.63
C GLU A 90 16.78 8.47 -4.69
N SER A 91 15.53 8.57 -5.17
CA SER A 91 14.34 8.13 -4.41
C SER A 91 14.19 6.61 -4.25
N LEU A 92 14.94 5.80 -5.02
CA LEU A 92 15.04 4.35 -4.85
C LEU A 92 16.24 3.95 -3.96
N ILE A 93 17.21 4.85 -3.78
CA ILE A 93 18.37 4.66 -2.91
C ILE A 93 17.92 5.02 -1.48
N PHE A 94 17.13 4.14 -0.86
CA PHE A 94 16.75 4.29 0.54
C PHE A 94 17.97 4.07 1.45
N GLY A 95 18.61 5.17 1.82
CA GLY A 95 19.65 5.22 2.83
C GLY A 95 21.08 5.18 2.26
N SER A 96 21.98 5.82 3.01
CA SER A 96 23.42 5.94 2.79
C SER A 96 24.21 4.63 2.94
N LYS A 97 23.58 3.47 2.69
CA LYS A 97 24.22 2.15 2.73
C LYS A 97 24.50 1.65 1.31
N PRO A 98 25.75 1.73 0.82
CA PRO A 98 26.12 1.44 -0.58
C PRO A 98 26.10 -0.05 -0.98
N HIS A 99 25.57 -0.96 -0.15
CA HIS A 99 25.70 -2.42 -0.33
C HIS A 99 24.38 -3.17 -0.47
N GLY A 100 23.24 -2.49 -0.65
CA GLY A 100 22.00 -3.15 -1.03
C GLY A 100 22.03 -3.56 -2.51
N LEU A 101 21.55 -4.76 -2.84
CA LEU A 101 21.38 -5.17 -4.25
C LEU A 101 20.55 -4.15 -5.04
N LEU A 102 19.54 -3.56 -4.38
CA LEU A 102 18.67 -2.54 -4.95
C LEU A 102 19.41 -1.21 -5.17
N SER A 103 20.30 -0.82 -4.25
CA SER A 103 21.11 0.41 -4.39
C SER A 103 22.20 0.25 -5.46
N GLN A 104 22.81 -0.93 -5.56
CA GLN A 104 23.80 -1.24 -6.62
C GLN A 104 23.15 -1.30 -8.00
N PHE A 105 21.96 -1.87 -8.09
CA PHE A 105 21.21 -1.92 -9.36
C PHE A 105 20.75 -0.52 -9.79
N ALA A 106 20.29 0.29 -8.83
CA ALA A 106 19.91 1.68 -9.07
C ALA A 106 21.10 2.53 -9.55
N THR A 107 22.26 2.46 -8.88
CA THR A 107 23.46 3.21 -9.31
C THR A 107 24.03 2.72 -10.63
N TYR A 108 23.94 1.41 -10.93
CA TYR A 108 24.33 0.87 -12.23
C TYR A 108 23.45 1.42 -13.36
N LEU A 109 22.12 1.46 -13.16
CA LEU A 109 21.18 2.00 -14.15
C LEU A 109 21.26 3.53 -14.27
N GLU A 110 21.59 4.23 -13.18
CA GLU A 110 21.87 5.66 -13.18
C GLU A 110 23.11 5.97 -14.04
N SER A 111 24.19 5.18 -13.91
CA SER A 111 25.40 5.33 -14.75
C SER A 111 25.14 5.15 -16.25
N ARG A 112 24.04 4.48 -16.61
CA ARG A 112 23.61 4.21 -17.99
C ARG A 112 22.48 5.13 -18.47
N GLY A 113 21.95 6.01 -17.62
CA GLY A 113 20.85 6.93 -17.96
C GLY A 113 19.46 6.27 -18.05
N TYR A 114 19.28 5.05 -17.54
CA TYR A 114 18.00 4.32 -17.61
C TYR A 114 17.10 4.49 -16.37
N CYS A 115 17.35 5.50 -15.52
CA CYS A 115 16.50 5.77 -14.34
C CYS A 115 15.03 5.98 -14.71
N ARG A 116 14.76 6.61 -15.86
CA ARG A 116 13.38 6.81 -16.34
C ARG A 116 12.65 5.50 -16.60
N GLU A 117 13.31 4.57 -17.29
CA GLU A 117 12.76 3.25 -17.62
C GLU A 117 12.57 2.40 -16.36
N LEU A 118 13.49 2.52 -15.39
CA LEU A 118 13.32 1.91 -14.07
C LEU A 118 12.09 2.46 -13.35
N GLY A 119 11.88 3.78 -13.37
CA GLY A 119 10.70 4.43 -12.83
C GLY A 119 9.40 3.90 -13.44
N PHE A 120 9.34 3.77 -14.77
CA PHE A 120 8.20 3.15 -15.46
C PHE A 120 7.97 1.69 -15.04
N GLY A 121 9.04 0.91 -14.90
CA GLY A 121 8.96 -0.47 -14.40
C GLY A 121 8.35 -0.54 -12.99
N VAL A 122 8.77 0.35 -12.09
CA VAL A 122 8.23 0.44 -10.72
C VAL A 122 6.76 0.86 -10.72
N VAL A 123 6.36 1.79 -11.59
CA VAL A 123 4.94 2.18 -11.78
C VAL A 123 4.10 0.99 -12.23
N LEU A 124 4.54 0.26 -13.25
CA LEU A 124 3.82 -0.91 -13.76
C LEU A 124 3.71 -2.01 -12.70
N PHE A 125 4.77 -2.24 -11.93
CA PHE A 125 4.76 -3.20 -10.83
C PHE A 125 3.80 -2.76 -9.70
N GLY A 126 3.75 -1.47 -9.37
CA GLY A 126 2.78 -0.90 -8.43
C GLY A 126 1.34 -1.10 -8.88
N LEU A 127 1.03 -0.83 -10.15
CA LEU A 127 -0.27 -1.07 -10.74
C LEU A 127 -0.65 -2.55 -10.75
N PHE A 128 0.30 -3.43 -11.08
CA PHE A 128 0.10 -4.88 -11.05
C PHE A 128 -0.25 -5.38 -9.64
N MET A 129 0.43 -4.88 -8.60
CA MET A 129 0.10 -5.21 -7.21
C MET A 129 -1.25 -4.65 -6.76
N ALA A 130 -1.63 -3.45 -7.23
CA ALA A 130 -2.92 -2.84 -6.90
C ALA A 130 -4.12 -3.55 -7.57
N TYR A 131 -3.93 -4.08 -8.78
CA TYR A 131 -4.99 -4.71 -9.59
C TYR A 131 -5.81 -5.80 -8.88
N PRO A 132 -5.20 -6.86 -8.28
CA PRO A 132 -5.98 -7.91 -7.61
C PRO A 132 -6.77 -7.37 -6.42
N SER A 133 -6.23 -6.38 -5.69
CA SER A 133 -6.92 -5.74 -4.58
C SER A 133 -8.15 -4.97 -5.06
N ILE A 134 -8.03 -4.17 -6.12
CA ILE A 134 -9.16 -3.43 -6.72
C ILE A 134 -10.26 -4.41 -7.17
N ARG A 135 -9.87 -5.51 -7.83
CA ARG A 135 -10.82 -6.54 -8.26
C ARG A 135 -11.58 -7.17 -7.08
N LEU A 136 -10.91 -7.40 -5.95
CA LEU A 136 -11.54 -7.91 -4.73
C LEU A 136 -12.59 -6.93 -4.20
N PHE A 137 -12.24 -5.64 -4.09
CA PHE A 137 -13.17 -4.62 -3.59
C PHE A 137 -14.39 -4.46 -4.50
N VAL A 138 -14.19 -4.37 -5.83
CA VAL A 138 -15.30 -4.30 -6.80
C VAL A 138 -16.20 -5.53 -6.71
N GLY A 139 -15.63 -6.72 -6.52
CA GLY A 139 -16.39 -7.97 -6.34
C GLY A 139 -17.25 -7.98 -5.08
N ILE A 140 -16.74 -7.43 -3.96
CA ILE A 140 -17.50 -7.31 -2.71
C ILE A 140 -18.64 -6.31 -2.87
N THR A 141 -18.39 -5.14 -3.48
CA THR A 141 -19.42 -4.11 -3.70
C THR A 141 -20.56 -4.62 -4.58
N ARG A 142 -20.25 -5.37 -5.65
CA ARG A 142 -21.27 -5.97 -6.54
C ARG A 142 -22.17 -6.99 -5.84
N ARG A 143 -21.62 -7.81 -4.92
CA ARG A 143 -22.44 -8.74 -4.13
C ARG A 143 -23.34 -8.04 -3.12
N SER A 144 -22.89 -6.90 -2.59
CA SER A 144 -23.67 -6.10 -1.62
C SER A 144 -24.78 -5.27 -2.27
N SER A 145 -24.75 -5.06 -3.59
CA SER A 145 -25.72 -4.24 -4.34
C SER A 145 -26.61 -5.06 -5.28
N GLY A 146 -26.56 -6.39 -5.21
CA GLY A 146 -27.59 -7.24 -5.79
C GLY A 146 -28.93 -7.03 -5.06
N PRO A 147 -30.08 -7.07 -5.76
CA PRO A 147 -31.38 -7.00 -5.10
C PRO A 147 -31.47 -8.07 -4.00
N PRO A 148 -32.21 -7.81 -2.90
CA PRO A 148 -32.43 -8.84 -1.88
C PRO A 148 -32.95 -10.08 -2.60
N SER A 149 -32.27 -11.21 -2.40
CA SER A 149 -32.76 -12.51 -2.85
C SER A 149 -34.16 -12.65 -2.29
N ALA A 150 -35.16 -12.50 -3.16
CA ALA A 150 -36.55 -12.77 -2.83
C ALA A 150 -36.60 -14.17 -2.21
N ALA A 151 -37.24 -14.22 -1.04
CA ALA A 151 -37.87 -15.38 -0.44
C ALA A 151 -37.38 -16.74 -0.96
N ALA A 152 -36.56 -17.41 -0.14
CA ALA A 152 -36.60 -18.86 -0.08
C ALA A 152 -37.96 -19.25 0.53
N GLU A 153 -39.01 -19.25 -0.29
CA GLU A 153 -40.18 -20.09 -0.08
C GLU A 153 -40.14 -21.20 -1.13
N LEU A 154 -39.78 -22.40 -0.66
CA LEU A 154 -40.33 -23.73 -0.97
C LEU A 154 -39.32 -24.80 -0.55
#